data_AF-A0A4S4EJD0-F1
#
_entry.id   AF-A0A4S4EJD0-F1
#
_cell.length_a   1.000
_cell.length_b   1.000
_cell.length_c   1.000
_cell.angle_alpha   90.00
_cell.angle_beta   90.00
_cell.angle_gamma   90.00
#
_symmetry.space_group_name_H-M   'P 1'
#
loop_
_entity.id
_entity.type
_entity.pdbx_description
1 polymer ?
#
loop_
_entity_poly.entity_id
_entity_poly.type
_entity_poly.pdbx_seq_one_letter_code
_entity_poly.pdbx_strand_id
1 'polypeptide(L)'
;MVSKSIGIMLGIALANCIQSSTPLALASFGVVTWIYMYCNLKSYQSIQLRTLNPYRASLVFSEYLLSGLVPSIKEVNDEEPLFPAVPILNLNPARKAQLEVLSAEAMDATANIEGQLQLGSKLSDVVKSEDDALALFDLFRDESYILTEHEQRFCVRFELLLLLSVKIRKPVILKESSLPQDMLKSLFHVSYLYWLEKNAGIKTRSMVDDCRPGGKLQISLEYIQREFNHVKNDGQLAGWATDGLITRPLPNRIRLGCASSDVEC
;
A
#
# COMPACT_ATOMS: atom_id res chain seq x y z
N MET A 1 -10.83 -39.74 4.11
CA MET A 1 -10.00 -40.93 3.82
C MET A 1 -9.67 -41.10 2.33
N VAL A 2 -10.50 -40.59 1.41
CA VAL A 2 -10.30 -40.70 -0.06
C VAL A 2 -9.09 -39.92 -0.61
N SER A 3 -8.74 -38.76 -0.04
CA SER A 3 -7.60 -37.96 -0.54
C SER A 3 -6.24 -38.63 -0.30
N LYS A 4 -6.09 -39.36 0.82
CA LYS A 4 -4.84 -40.05 1.17
C LYS A 4 -4.57 -41.24 0.24
N SER A 5 -5.60 -41.98 -0.16
CA SER A 5 -5.46 -43.13 -1.06
C SER A 5 -5.15 -42.72 -2.51
N ILE A 6 -5.73 -41.60 -2.98
CA ILE A 6 -5.44 -41.06 -4.32
C ILE A 6 -3.98 -40.63 -4.44
N GLY A 7 -3.45 -39.92 -3.43
CA GLY A 7 -2.05 -39.48 -3.43
C GLY A 7 -1.06 -40.64 -3.46
N ILE A 8 -1.32 -41.72 -2.71
CA ILE A 8 -0.47 -42.92 -2.69
C ILE A 8 -0.52 -43.64 -4.04
N MET A 9 -1.71 -43.83 -4.62
CA MET A 9 -1.86 -44.49 -5.92
C MET A 9 -1.18 -43.69 -7.05
N LEU A 10 -1.31 -42.37 -7.04
CA LEU A 10 -0.65 -41.48 -8.00
C LEU A 10 0.89 -41.53 -7.85
N GLY A 11 1.38 -41.57 -6.61
CA GLY A 11 2.82 -41.70 -6.33
C GLY A 11 3.40 -43.02 -6.85
N ILE A 12 2.67 -44.14 -6.69
CA ILE A 12 3.09 -45.45 -7.21
C ILE A 12 3.09 -45.45 -8.75
N ALA A 13 2.05 -44.90 -9.38
CA ALA A 13 1.97 -44.79 -10.84
C ALA A 13 3.13 -43.95 -11.41
N LEU A 14 3.41 -42.79 -10.79
CA LEU A 14 4.53 -41.93 -11.16
C LEU A 14 5.88 -42.66 -11.00
N ALA A 15 6.11 -43.36 -9.88
CA ALA A 15 7.34 -44.10 -9.64
C ALA A 15 7.59 -45.18 -10.71
N ASN A 16 6.55 -45.87 -11.16
CA ASN A 16 6.63 -46.86 -12.24
C ASN A 16 6.88 -46.23 -13.62
N CYS A 17 6.41 -45.00 -13.87
CA CYS A 17 6.69 -44.28 -15.11
C CYS A 17 8.12 -43.70 -15.18
N ILE A 18 8.76 -43.46 -14.03
CA ILE A 18 10.07 -42.79 -13.90
C ILE A 18 11.26 -43.77 -14.01
N GLN A 19 10.99 -45.06 -14.18
CA GLN A 19 11.84 -46.21 -13.85
C GLN A 19 13.26 -46.28 -14.48
N SER A 20 13.72 -45.30 -15.27
CA SER A 20 15.12 -45.22 -15.71
C SER A 20 15.63 -43.83 -16.14
N SER A 21 14.84 -42.75 -16.06
CA SER A 21 15.25 -41.44 -16.64
C SER A 21 15.36 -40.34 -15.59
N THR A 22 16.60 -39.97 -15.27
CA THR A 22 16.94 -38.81 -14.43
C THR A 22 16.22 -37.50 -14.82
N PRO A 23 16.08 -37.13 -16.11
CA PRO A 23 15.37 -35.91 -16.47
C PRO A 23 13.87 -35.98 -16.16
N LEU A 24 13.24 -37.15 -16.29
CA LEU A 24 11.82 -37.34 -15.97
C LEU A 24 11.59 -37.36 -14.45
N ALA A 25 12.53 -37.93 -13.69
CA ALA A 25 12.53 -37.86 -12.23
C ALA A 25 12.62 -36.41 -11.72
N LEU A 26 13.51 -35.60 -12.30
CA LEU A 26 13.64 -34.19 -11.94
C LEU A 26 12.40 -33.38 -12.35
N ALA A 27 11.86 -33.62 -13.55
CA ALA A 27 10.64 -32.95 -14.01
C ALA A 27 9.43 -33.27 -13.12
N SER A 28 9.22 -34.54 -12.78
CA SER A 28 8.13 -34.97 -11.90
C SER A 28 8.30 -34.45 -10.47
N PHE A 29 9.52 -34.48 -9.92
CA PHE A 29 9.82 -33.85 -8.63
C PHE A 29 9.51 -32.35 -8.64
N GLY A 30 9.91 -31.64 -9.71
CA GLY A 30 9.63 -30.23 -9.89
C GLY A 30 8.14 -29.92 -9.91
N VAL A 31 7.35 -30.68 -10.69
CA VAL A 31 5.89 -30.50 -10.78
C VAL A 31 5.21 -30.77 -9.44
N VAL A 32 5.55 -31.87 -8.76
CA VAL A 32 4.96 -32.20 -7.45
C VAL A 32 5.33 -31.14 -6.40
N THR A 33 6.58 -30.68 -6.40
CA THR A 33 7.04 -29.61 -5.51
C THR A 33 6.29 -28.31 -5.78
N TRP A 34 6.12 -27.95 -7.05
CA TRP A 34 5.39 -26.76 -7.45
C TRP A 34 3.91 -26.81 -7.04
N ILE A 35 3.23 -27.94 -7.27
CA ILE A 35 1.85 -28.15 -6.82
C ILE A 35 1.77 -28.08 -5.29
N TYR A 36 2.69 -28.72 -4.57
CA TYR A 36 2.72 -28.68 -3.11
C TYR A 36 2.92 -27.26 -2.58
N MET A 37 3.86 -26.49 -3.16
CA MET A 37 4.07 -25.10 -2.80
C MET A 37 2.86 -24.24 -3.13
N TYR A 38 2.22 -24.43 -4.28
CA TYR A 38 1.00 -23.73 -4.66
C TYR A 38 -0.16 -24.00 -3.68
N CYS A 39 -0.38 -25.26 -3.30
CA CYS A 39 -1.41 -25.63 -2.32
C CYS A 39 -1.13 -25.03 -0.93
N ASN A 40 0.13 -25.03 -0.49
CA ASN A 40 0.51 -24.37 0.76
C ASN A 40 0.26 -22.85 0.70
N LEU A 41 0.67 -22.20 -0.39
CA LEU A 41 0.40 -20.78 -0.61
C LEU A 41 -1.10 -20.47 -0.58
N LYS A 42 -1.92 -21.26 -1.28
CA LYS A 42 -3.39 -21.15 -1.24
C LYS A 42 -3.96 -21.36 0.16
N SER A 43 -3.40 -22.30 0.93
CA SER A 43 -3.78 -22.50 2.32
C SER A 43 -3.46 -21.26 3.18
N TYR A 44 -2.32 -20.61 2.97
CA TYR A 44 -1.99 -19.36 3.66
C TYR A 44 -2.93 -18.21 3.29
N GLN A 45 -3.36 -18.11 2.02
CA GLN A 45 -4.35 -17.10 1.59
C GLN A 45 -5.70 -17.23 2.29
N SER A 46 -6.06 -18.42 2.79
CA SER A 46 -7.31 -18.62 3.52
C SER A 46 -7.32 -17.98 4.92
N ILE A 47 -6.16 -17.55 5.42
CA ILE A 47 -6.04 -16.88 6.71
C ILE A 47 -6.48 -15.43 6.56
N GLN A 48 -7.60 -15.10 7.20
CA GLN A 48 -8.12 -13.74 7.24
C GLN A 48 -7.30 -12.87 8.19
N LEU A 49 -6.38 -12.09 7.65
CA LEU A 49 -5.57 -11.15 8.41
C LEU A 49 -6.35 -9.86 8.63
N ARG A 50 -6.58 -9.52 9.91
CA ARG A 50 -7.27 -8.28 10.32
C ARG A 50 -6.39 -7.04 10.34
N THR A 51 -5.08 -7.23 10.27
CA THR A 51 -4.11 -6.13 10.34
C THR A 51 -4.07 -5.35 9.03
N LEU A 52 -3.71 -4.08 9.08
CA LEU A 52 -3.64 -3.24 7.89
C LEU A 52 -2.19 -3.09 7.44
N ASN A 53 -1.85 -3.55 6.24
CA ASN A 53 -0.61 -3.20 5.55
C ASN A 53 -0.90 -2.11 4.49
N PRO A 54 0.12 -1.52 3.83
CA PRO A 54 -0.11 -0.45 2.86
C PRO A 54 -1.10 -0.82 1.74
N TYR A 55 -1.02 -2.04 1.21
CA TYR A 55 -1.94 -2.50 0.17
C TYR A 55 -3.39 -2.59 0.68
N ARG A 56 -3.61 -3.37 1.75
CA ARG A 56 -4.94 -3.62 2.34
C ARG A 56 -5.60 -2.34 2.85
N ALA A 57 -4.81 -1.47 3.50
CA ALA A 57 -5.31 -0.16 3.93
C ALA A 57 -5.69 0.72 2.75
N SER A 58 -4.86 0.78 1.69
CA SER A 58 -5.18 1.56 0.49
C SER A 58 -6.46 1.05 -0.16
N LEU A 59 -6.67 -0.27 -0.23
CA LEU A 59 -7.89 -0.86 -0.79
C LEU A 59 -9.13 -0.55 0.04
N VAL A 60 -9.05 -0.73 1.36
CA VAL A 60 -10.13 -0.38 2.29
C VAL A 60 -10.50 1.10 2.17
N PHE A 61 -9.50 1.99 2.12
CA PHE A 61 -9.73 3.42 2.03
C PHE A 61 -10.24 3.87 0.66
N SER A 62 -9.71 3.32 -0.42
CA SER A 62 -10.18 3.62 -1.78
C SER A 62 -11.63 3.18 -1.98
N GLU A 63 -12.00 2.00 -1.46
CA GLU A 63 -13.39 1.54 -1.49
C GLU A 63 -14.28 2.45 -0.63
N TYR A 64 -13.88 2.76 0.61
CA TYR A 64 -14.63 3.68 1.47
C TYR A 64 -14.85 5.05 0.83
N LEU A 65 -13.84 5.62 0.16
CA LEU A 65 -13.96 6.92 -0.50
C LEU A 65 -14.87 6.88 -1.75
N LEU A 66 -15.08 5.72 -2.36
CA LEU A 66 -15.92 5.55 -3.54
C LEU A 66 -17.36 5.16 -3.19
N SER A 67 -17.54 4.18 -2.30
CA SER A 67 -18.85 3.62 -1.95
C SER A 67 -19.39 4.07 -0.59
N GLY A 68 -18.54 4.66 0.26
CA GLY A 68 -18.89 4.99 1.65
C GLY A 68 -18.95 3.79 2.58
N LEU A 69 -18.60 2.59 2.09
CA LEU A 69 -18.67 1.34 2.84
C LEU A 69 -17.27 0.79 3.11
N VAL A 70 -17.08 0.21 4.30
CA VAL A 70 -15.86 -0.51 4.63
C VAL A 70 -15.98 -1.96 4.15
N PRO A 71 -15.11 -2.42 3.24
CA PRO A 71 -15.17 -3.79 2.72
C PRO A 71 -14.79 -4.82 3.79
N SER A 72 -15.25 -6.05 3.58
CA SER A 72 -15.01 -7.12 4.55
C SER A 72 -13.55 -7.60 4.51
N ILE A 73 -13.08 -8.12 5.66
CA ILE A 73 -11.72 -8.67 5.79
C ILE A 73 -11.44 -9.75 4.73
N LYS A 74 -12.46 -10.54 4.39
CA LYS A 74 -12.31 -11.62 3.42
C LYS A 74 -12.07 -11.08 2.01
N GLU A 75 -12.88 -10.12 1.57
CA GLU A 75 -12.78 -9.51 0.24
C GLU A 75 -11.38 -8.91 0.01
N VAL A 76 -10.89 -8.14 0.97
CA VAL A 76 -9.60 -7.46 0.86
C VAL A 76 -8.41 -8.42 0.91
N ASN A 77 -8.46 -9.44 1.78
CA ASN A 77 -7.39 -10.46 1.83
C ASN A 77 -7.40 -11.36 0.58
N ASP A 78 -8.57 -11.60 -0.01
CA ASP A 78 -8.66 -12.35 -1.25
C ASP A 78 -7.94 -11.58 -2.38
N GLU A 79 -8.09 -10.25 -2.47
CA GLU A 79 -7.44 -9.43 -3.50
C GLU A 79 -5.95 -9.11 -3.27
N GLU A 80 -5.40 -9.40 -2.09
CA GLU A 80 -3.98 -9.14 -1.83
C GLU A 80 -3.05 -9.97 -2.73
N PRO A 81 -2.12 -9.34 -3.48
CA PRO A 81 -1.21 -10.05 -4.36
C PRO A 81 -0.17 -10.85 -3.56
N LEU A 82 -0.02 -12.14 -3.87
CA LEU A 82 0.99 -13.00 -3.23
C LEU A 82 2.42 -12.62 -3.61
N PHE A 83 2.60 -12.20 -4.86
CA PHE A 83 3.91 -11.86 -5.40
C PHE A 83 3.87 -10.46 -6.00
N PRO A 84 4.01 -9.40 -5.19
CA PRO A 84 4.02 -8.01 -5.69
C PRO A 84 5.09 -7.78 -6.77
N ALA A 85 6.23 -8.46 -6.67
CA ALA A 85 7.35 -8.33 -7.61
C ALA A 85 7.13 -9.07 -8.95
N VAL A 86 6.14 -9.96 -9.06
CA VAL A 86 5.90 -10.74 -10.29
C VAL A 86 4.40 -10.75 -10.61
N PRO A 87 3.87 -9.65 -11.21
CA PRO A 87 2.43 -9.48 -11.45
C PRO A 87 1.79 -10.62 -12.27
N ILE A 88 2.58 -11.23 -13.17
CA ILE A 88 2.15 -12.34 -14.03
C ILE A 88 1.75 -13.58 -13.21
N LEU A 89 2.33 -13.78 -12.03
CA LEU A 89 1.97 -14.90 -11.15
C LEU A 89 0.69 -14.64 -10.34
N ASN A 90 0.18 -13.42 -10.32
CA ASN A 90 -1.07 -13.06 -9.64
C ASN A 90 -2.32 -13.19 -10.55
N LEU A 91 -2.18 -13.71 -11.77
CA LEU A 91 -3.29 -13.96 -12.68
C LEU A 91 -4.23 -15.01 -12.08
N ASN A 92 -5.35 -14.57 -11.51
CA ASN A 92 -6.42 -15.43 -11.03
C ASN A 92 -7.64 -15.34 -11.96
N PRO A 93 -7.64 -16.04 -13.12
CA PRO A 93 -8.70 -15.94 -14.13
C PRO A 93 -10.07 -16.42 -13.62
N ALA A 94 -10.09 -17.25 -12.57
CA ALA A 94 -11.33 -17.79 -11.99
C ALA A 94 -12.12 -16.78 -11.14
N ARG A 95 -11.52 -15.65 -10.74
CA ARG A 95 -12.13 -14.71 -9.79
C ARG A 95 -13.03 -13.65 -10.43
N LYS A 96 -12.80 -13.30 -11.70
CA LYS A 96 -13.65 -12.35 -12.47
C LYS A 96 -15.12 -12.79 -12.64
N ALA A 97 -15.47 -14.03 -12.29
CA ALA A 97 -16.80 -14.59 -12.52
C ALA A 97 -17.70 -14.61 -11.27
N GLN A 98 -17.20 -14.25 -10.07
CA GLN A 98 -17.99 -14.23 -8.85
C GLN A 98 -18.03 -12.81 -8.30
N LEU A 99 -19.18 -12.14 -8.49
CA LEU A 99 -19.60 -10.84 -7.91
C LEU A 99 -18.44 -9.87 -7.59
N GLU A 100 -18.24 -8.84 -8.41
CA GLU A 100 -17.41 -7.69 -8.05
C GLU A 100 -18.01 -6.99 -6.82
N VAL A 101 -17.61 -7.43 -5.62
CA VAL A 101 -17.96 -6.76 -4.36
C VAL A 101 -17.05 -5.54 -4.14
N LEU A 102 -15.82 -5.58 -4.68
CA LEU A 102 -14.87 -4.47 -4.67
C LEU A 102 -14.84 -3.78 -6.04
N SER A 103 -14.77 -2.45 -6.03
CA SER A 103 -14.73 -1.64 -7.24
C SER A 103 -13.41 -1.84 -8.00
N ALA A 104 -13.51 -1.97 -9.33
CA ALA A 104 -12.34 -1.99 -10.21
C ALA A 104 -11.54 -0.67 -10.11
N GLU A 105 -12.22 0.45 -9.89
CA GLU A 105 -11.59 1.74 -9.62
C GLU A 105 -10.83 1.75 -8.28
N ALA A 106 -11.35 1.11 -7.23
CA ALA A 106 -10.66 0.98 -5.94
C ALA A 106 -9.37 0.16 -6.07
N MET A 107 -9.41 -0.92 -6.86
CA MET A 107 -8.23 -1.74 -7.14
C MET A 107 -7.17 -1.00 -7.98
N ASP A 108 -7.57 -0.25 -9.01
CA ASP A 108 -6.67 0.60 -9.80
C ASP A 108 -6.02 1.67 -8.92
N ALA A 109 -6.83 2.36 -8.10
CA ALA A 109 -6.34 3.36 -7.16
C ALA A 109 -5.31 2.76 -6.18
N THR A 110 -5.60 1.58 -5.64
CA THR A 110 -4.71 0.86 -4.70
C THR A 110 -3.37 0.54 -5.33
N ALA A 111 -3.36 -0.07 -6.53
CA ALA A 111 -2.13 -0.41 -7.23
C ALA A 111 -1.30 0.84 -7.54
N ASN A 112 -1.96 1.96 -7.84
CA ASN A 112 -1.31 3.23 -8.09
C ASN A 112 -0.70 3.81 -6.81
N ILE A 113 -1.48 3.87 -5.72
CA ILE A 113 -1.05 4.38 -4.41
C ILE A 113 0.13 3.56 -3.89
N GLU A 114 0.04 2.23 -3.85
CA GLU A 114 1.14 1.36 -3.40
C GLU A 114 2.41 1.60 -4.23
N GLY A 115 2.24 1.76 -5.53
CA GLY A 115 3.34 2.03 -6.44
C GLY A 115 4.03 3.38 -6.24
N GLN A 116 3.32 4.38 -5.74
CA GLN A 116 3.79 5.77 -5.60
C GLN A 116 4.13 6.15 -4.15
N LEU A 117 3.63 5.43 -3.16
CA LEU A 117 3.79 5.74 -1.75
C LEU A 117 5.24 5.57 -1.30
N GLN A 118 5.79 6.58 -0.63
CA GLN A 118 7.09 6.49 0.03
C GLN A 118 7.01 7.06 1.44
N LEU A 119 7.10 6.19 2.45
CA LEU A 119 7.08 6.58 3.86
C LEU A 119 8.51 6.79 4.40
N GLY A 120 8.78 7.95 5.01
CA GLY A 120 10.07 8.27 5.65
C GLY A 120 11.11 8.88 4.69
N SER A 121 10.70 9.74 3.76
CA SER A 121 11.62 10.53 2.93
C SER A 121 12.33 11.63 3.73
N LYS A 122 13.50 12.07 3.25
CA LYS A 122 14.17 13.24 3.82
C LYS A 122 13.48 14.52 3.36
N LEU A 123 13.41 15.53 4.22
CA LEU A 123 12.84 16.84 3.88
C LEU A 123 13.64 17.52 2.75
N SER A 124 14.97 17.41 2.78
CA SER A 124 15.89 17.96 1.78
C SER A 124 15.66 17.45 0.37
N ASP A 125 15.12 16.24 0.24
CA ASP A 125 14.91 15.59 -1.05
C ASP A 125 13.60 16.06 -1.70
N VAL A 126 12.76 16.77 -0.93
CA VAL A 126 11.38 17.11 -1.26
C VAL A 126 11.18 18.62 -1.35
N VAL A 127 11.72 19.36 -0.38
CA VAL A 127 11.52 20.79 -0.24
C VAL A 127 12.73 21.55 -0.80
N LYS A 128 12.48 22.47 -1.75
CA LYS A 128 13.52 23.22 -2.46
C LYS A 128 13.70 24.64 -1.94
N SER A 129 12.64 25.23 -1.36
CA SER A 129 12.64 26.59 -0.81
C SER A 129 12.35 26.58 0.69
N GLU A 130 12.87 27.58 1.40
CA GLU A 130 12.53 27.81 2.82
C GLU A 130 11.04 28.14 2.98
N ASP A 131 10.47 28.93 2.06
CA ASP A 131 9.04 29.28 2.07
C ASP A 131 8.14 28.04 1.94
N ASP A 132 8.54 27.06 1.13
CA ASP A 132 7.83 25.79 0.97
C ASP A 132 7.87 24.97 2.27
N ALA A 133 9.01 24.97 2.97
CA ALA A 133 9.17 24.29 4.25
C ALA A 133 8.25 24.91 5.31
N LEU A 134 8.27 26.24 5.41
CA LEU A 134 7.47 26.99 6.37
C LEU A 134 5.97 26.77 6.13
N ALA A 135 5.51 26.85 4.88
CA ALA A 135 4.12 26.60 4.53
C ALA A 135 3.66 25.18 4.92
N LEU A 136 4.50 24.17 4.70
CA LEU A 136 4.21 22.78 5.09
C LEU A 136 4.20 22.59 6.60
N PHE A 137 5.14 23.18 7.32
CA PHE A 137 5.20 23.08 8.78
C PHE A 137 4.04 23.82 9.45
N ASP A 138 3.60 24.94 8.89
CA ASP A 138 2.45 25.68 9.38
C ASP A 138 1.15 24.91 9.13
N LEU A 139 0.98 24.30 7.96
CA LEU A 139 -0.21 23.51 7.65
C LEU A 139 -0.29 22.22 8.49
N PHE A 140 0.81 21.47 8.60
CA PHE A 140 0.87 20.20 9.34
C PHE A 140 1.37 20.37 10.78
N ARG A 141 1.14 21.53 11.40
CA ARG A 141 1.61 21.84 12.75
C ARG A 141 1.12 20.81 13.77
N ASP A 142 -0.17 20.49 13.71
CA ASP A 142 -0.86 19.62 14.67
C ASP A 142 -0.79 18.12 14.33
N GLU A 143 -0.23 17.77 13.16
CA GLU A 143 -0.13 16.38 12.70
C GLU A 143 1.27 15.81 12.96
N SER A 144 1.40 14.50 13.17
CA SER A 144 2.71 13.85 13.37
C SER A 144 3.42 13.44 12.06
N TYR A 145 2.84 13.80 10.92
CA TYR A 145 3.38 13.54 9.59
C TYR A 145 3.20 14.79 8.70
N ILE A 146 3.97 14.85 7.62
CA ILE A 146 3.90 15.89 6.60
C ILE A 146 3.77 15.18 5.26
N LEU A 147 2.83 15.62 4.44
CA LEU A 147 2.60 15.08 3.12
C LEU A 147 3.00 16.09 2.07
N THR A 148 3.69 15.61 1.05
CA THR A 148 4.18 16.43 -0.05
C THR A 148 4.03 15.68 -1.36
N GLU A 149 3.75 16.42 -2.43
CA GLU A 149 3.76 15.91 -3.79
C GLU A 149 4.99 16.46 -4.50
N HIS A 150 5.77 15.58 -5.15
CA HIS A 150 7.02 15.98 -5.78
C HIS A 150 7.01 15.61 -7.27
N GLU A 151 6.97 16.62 -8.13
CA GLU A 151 7.10 16.47 -9.58
C GLU A 151 8.46 16.96 -10.12
N GLN A 152 9.05 16.13 -11.00
CA GLN A 152 10.21 16.36 -11.87
C GLN A 152 11.64 16.27 -11.28
N ARG A 153 12.08 15.09 -10.83
CA ARG A 153 13.38 14.45 -11.20
C ARG A 153 13.66 13.16 -10.41
N PHE A 154 14.36 12.26 -11.09
CA PHE A 154 14.62 10.86 -10.78
C PHE A 154 15.31 10.62 -9.43
N CYS A 155 14.75 9.73 -8.61
CA CYS A 155 15.57 8.94 -7.70
C CYS A 155 16.13 7.74 -8.47
N VAL A 156 17.42 7.80 -8.78
CA VAL A 156 18.20 6.67 -9.32
C VAL A 156 18.43 5.65 -8.20
N ARG A 157 17.98 4.41 -8.40
CA ARG A 157 18.85 3.22 -8.24
C ARG A 157 18.31 1.96 -8.94
N PHE A 158 19.27 1.28 -9.59
CA PHE A 158 19.30 -0.04 -10.25
C PHE A 158 18.44 -1.12 -9.56
N GLU A 159 17.81 -2.10 -10.23
CA GLU A 159 18.19 -2.83 -11.45
C GLU A 159 16.95 -3.48 -12.10
N LEU A 160 16.99 -3.54 -13.44
CA LEU A 160 16.25 -4.35 -14.43
C LEU A 160 14.69 -4.29 -14.58
N LEU A 161 14.34 -3.85 -15.80
CA LEU A 161 13.17 -4.14 -16.66
C LEU A 161 11.87 -3.30 -16.54
N LEU A 162 11.85 -2.25 -17.37
CA LEU A 162 10.90 -2.02 -18.48
C LEU A 162 9.38 -2.11 -18.19
N LEU A 163 8.72 -0.96 -18.04
CA LEU A 163 8.06 -0.22 -19.14
C LEU A 163 7.41 1.06 -18.60
N LEU A 164 7.56 2.13 -19.40
CA LEU A 164 6.98 3.47 -19.30
C LEU A 164 5.78 3.65 -18.35
N SER A 165 6.04 4.32 -17.23
CA SER A 165 5.12 5.28 -16.61
C SER A 165 5.99 6.25 -15.80
N VAL A 166 5.85 7.55 -16.06
CA VAL A 166 6.41 8.61 -15.23
C VAL A 166 5.77 8.46 -13.85
N LYS A 167 6.43 7.72 -12.97
CA LYS A 167 5.89 7.37 -11.66
C LYS A 167 6.24 8.48 -10.68
N ILE A 168 5.30 9.41 -10.50
CA ILE A 168 5.32 10.41 -9.45
C ILE A 168 5.26 9.66 -8.13
N ARG A 169 6.21 9.87 -7.21
CA ARG A 169 6.10 9.33 -5.85
C ARG A 169 5.51 10.39 -4.95
N LYS A 170 4.64 10.00 -4.02
CA LYS A 170 4.09 10.86 -2.96
C LYS A 170 4.87 10.61 -1.66
N PRO A 171 5.91 11.43 -1.37
CA PRO A 171 6.66 11.32 -0.13
C PRO A 171 5.80 11.74 1.07
N VAL A 172 5.77 10.84 2.06
CA VAL A 172 5.26 11.11 3.41
C VAL A 172 6.45 11.18 4.34
N ILE A 173 6.60 12.32 4.99
CA ILE A 173 7.65 12.57 5.96
C ILE A 173 7.06 12.36 7.35
N LEU A 174 7.73 11.52 8.15
CA LEU A 174 7.30 11.17 9.50
C LEU A 174 8.05 12.00 10.54
N LYS A 175 7.33 12.59 11.51
CA LYS A 175 7.95 13.18 12.70
C LYS A 175 8.41 12.06 13.65
N GLU A 176 9.37 12.35 14.52
CA GLU A 176 9.95 11.36 15.44
C GLU A 176 8.89 10.73 16.36
N SER A 177 7.90 11.52 16.79
CA SER A 177 6.75 11.11 17.61
C SER A 177 5.66 10.33 16.87
N SER A 178 5.84 10.04 15.57
CA SER A 178 4.82 9.35 14.77
C SER A 178 4.52 7.94 15.29
N LEU A 179 3.24 7.71 15.57
CA LEU A 179 2.69 6.43 15.98
C LEU A 179 2.23 5.62 14.75
N PRO A 180 2.06 4.29 14.88
CA PRO A 180 1.48 3.45 13.82
C PRO A 180 0.11 3.93 13.32
N GLN A 181 -0.70 4.53 14.19
CA GLN A 181 -1.97 5.14 13.83
C GLN A 181 -1.81 6.35 12.90
N ASP A 182 -0.76 7.15 13.10
CA ASP A 182 -0.50 8.32 12.27
C ASP A 182 0.00 7.92 10.89
N MET A 183 0.75 6.81 10.80
CA MET A 183 1.09 6.21 9.50
C MET A 183 -0.18 5.75 8.77
N LEU A 184 -1.14 5.17 9.49
CA LEU A 184 -2.44 4.79 8.91
C LEU A 184 -3.23 6.02 8.45
N LYS A 185 -3.27 7.09 9.24
CA LYS A 185 -3.89 8.38 8.90
C LYS A 185 -3.24 9.02 7.68
N SER A 186 -1.91 8.97 7.59
CA SER A 186 -1.16 9.48 6.45
C SER A 186 -1.49 8.73 5.16
N LEU A 187 -1.73 7.42 5.25
CA LEU A 187 -2.14 6.62 4.11
C LEU A 187 -3.56 6.93 3.65
N PHE A 188 -4.49 7.13 4.60
CA PHE A 188 -5.83 7.62 4.29
C PHE A 188 -5.77 8.99 3.60
N HIS A 189 -4.87 9.88 4.05
CA HIS A 189 -4.62 11.17 3.43
C HIS A 189 -4.14 11.02 1.97
N VAL A 190 -3.20 10.11 1.70
CA VAL A 190 -2.74 9.81 0.34
C VAL A 190 -3.87 9.27 -0.54
N SER A 191 -4.70 8.37 -0.01
CA SER A 191 -5.86 7.82 -0.73
C SER A 191 -6.86 8.92 -1.10
N TYR A 192 -7.13 9.85 -0.18
CA TYR A 192 -8.03 10.98 -0.46
C TYR A 192 -7.45 11.96 -1.47
N LEU A 193 -6.14 12.24 -1.42
CA LEU A 193 -5.48 13.07 -2.43
C LEU A 193 -5.54 12.46 -3.83
N TYR A 194 -5.35 11.15 -3.93
CA TYR A 194 -5.55 10.43 -5.19
C TYR A 194 -7.00 10.54 -5.69
N TRP A 195 -7.97 10.38 -4.78
CA TRP A 195 -9.38 10.55 -5.11
C TRP A 195 -9.72 11.97 -5.59
N LEU A 196 -9.16 13.01 -4.95
CA LEU A 196 -9.33 14.41 -5.37
C LEU A 196 -8.76 14.69 -6.77
N GLU A 197 -7.59 14.14 -7.08
CA GLU A 197 -6.97 14.27 -8.40
C GLU A 197 -7.83 13.60 -9.49
N LYS A 198 -8.30 12.39 -9.21
CA LYS A 198 -9.01 11.55 -10.20
C LYS A 198 -10.47 11.97 -10.37
N ASN A 199 -11.20 12.22 -9.28
CA ASN A 199 -12.65 12.43 -9.28
C ASN A 199 -13.05 13.90 -9.22
N ALA A 200 -12.34 14.73 -8.43
CA ALA A 200 -12.64 16.16 -8.32
C ALA A 200 -11.85 17.02 -9.32
N GLY A 201 -10.87 16.45 -10.01
CA GLY A 201 -10.05 17.15 -11.01
C GLY A 201 -9.15 18.25 -10.42
N ILE A 202 -8.96 18.26 -9.10
CA ILE A 202 -8.13 19.26 -8.42
C ILE A 202 -6.66 18.87 -8.61
N LYS A 203 -6.01 19.56 -9.54
CA LYS A 203 -4.57 19.38 -9.81
C LYS A 203 -3.72 20.26 -8.93
N THR A 204 -2.58 19.72 -8.59
CA THR A 204 -1.45 20.34 -7.89
C THR A 204 -0.96 21.53 -8.71
N ARG A 205 -0.82 22.71 -8.10
CA ARG A 205 -0.31 23.92 -8.78
C ARG A 205 1.09 24.28 -8.31
N SER A 206 1.25 24.44 -6.99
CA SER A 206 2.48 24.79 -6.29
C SER A 206 2.31 24.44 -4.82
N MET A 207 3.38 24.06 -4.12
CA MET A 207 3.31 23.70 -2.70
C MET A 207 2.69 24.81 -1.85
N VAL A 208 3.11 26.06 -2.06
CA VAL A 208 2.57 27.22 -1.32
C VAL A 208 1.09 27.43 -1.60
N ASP A 209 0.66 27.28 -2.86
CA ASP A 209 -0.74 27.45 -3.23
C ASP A 209 -1.61 26.29 -2.73
N ASP A 210 -1.07 25.08 -2.67
CA ASP A 210 -1.78 23.92 -2.15
C ASP A 210 -1.93 23.97 -0.62
N CYS A 211 -1.02 24.68 0.07
CA CYS A 211 -1.09 24.91 1.52
C CYS A 211 -1.96 26.09 1.92
N ARG A 212 -2.32 26.98 0.99
CA ARG A 212 -3.18 28.14 1.25
C ARG A 212 -4.66 27.76 1.36
N PRO A 213 -5.51 28.65 1.91
CA PRO A 213 -6.96 28.45 1.96
C PRO A 213 -7.56 28.13 0.60
N GLY A 214 -8.23 26.97 0.49
CA GLY A 214 -8.77 26.45 -0.76
C GLY A 214 -7.76 25.67 -1.63
N GLY A 215 -6.52 25.54 -1.17
CA GLY A 215 -5.49 24.71 -1.74
C GLY A 215 -5.76 23.22 -1.50
N LYS A 216 -5.21 22.38 -2.37
CA LYS A 216 -5.45 20.94 -2.37
C LYS A 216 -5.04 20.26 -1.06
N LEU A 217 -3.85 20.58 -0.54
CA LEU A 217 -3.33 20.00 0.71
C LEU A 217 -4.10 20.47 1.94
N GLN A 218 -4.58 21.71 1.94
CA GLN A 218 -5.42 22.21 3.01
C GLN A 218 -6.80 21.54 3.02
N ILE A 219 -7.48 21.48 1.87
CA ILE A 219 -8.79 20.82 1.74
C ILE A 219 -8.67 19.35 2.15
N SER A 220 -7.60 18.67 1.74
CA SER A 220 -7.38 17.28 2.11
C SER A 220 -7.11 17.12 3.60
N LEU A 221 -6.33 18.00 4.23
CA LEU A 221 -6.10 17.93 5.66
C LEU A 221 -7.40 18.14 6.46
N GLU A 222 -8.21 19.13 6.11
CA GLU A 222 -9.49 19.40 6.79
C GLU A 222 -10.46 18.22 6.69
N TYR A 223 -10.51 17.56 5.53
CA TYR A 223 -11.32 16.36 5.34
C TYR A 223 -10.84 15.22 6.25
N ILE A 224 -9.53 14.95 6.28
CA ILE A 224 -8.95 13.85 7.06
C ILE A 224 -9.15 14.06 8.55
N GLN A 225 -9.03 15.29 9.05
CA GLN A 225 -9.25 15.60 10.46
C GLN A 225 -10.70 15.32 10.91
N ARG A 226 -11.67 15.48 9.99
CA ARG A 226 -13.08 15.19 10.26
C ARG A 226 -13.40 13.70 10.09
N GLU A 227 -12.98 13.11 8.98
CA GLU A 227 -13.44 11.78 8.54
C GLU A 227 -12.62 10.60 9.06
N PHE A 228 -11.35 10.80 9.42
CA PHE A 228 -10.49 9.67 9.79
C PHE A 228 -11.01 8.90 11.01
N ASN A 229 -11.60 9.58 11.98
CA ASN A 229 -12.19 8.92 13.15
C ASN A 229 -13.43 8.08 12.79
N HIS A 230 -14.23 8.53 11.82
CA HIS A 230 -15.38 7.78 11.32
C HIS A 230 -14.91 6.49 10.63
N VAL A 231 -14.00 6.61 9.66
CA VAL A 231 -13.39 5.46 8.96
C VAL A 231 -12.75 4.48 9.92
N LYS A 232 -12.05 5.00 10.95
CA LYS A 232 -11.43 4.17 11.98
C LYS A 232 -12.48 3.34 12.73
N ASN A 233 -13.56 3.99 13.19
CA ASN A 233 -14.61 3.32 13.95
C ASN A 233 -15.37 2.31 13.09
N ASP A 234 -15.72 2.67 11.86
CA ASP A 234 -16.38 1.77 10.91
C ASP A 234 -15.48 0.59 10.54
N GLY A 235 -14.17 0.84 10.40
CA GLY A 235 -13.14 -0.19 10.25
C GLY A 235 -13.13 -1.19 11.40
N GLN A 236 -13.16 -0.71 12.65
CA GLN A 236 -13.21 -1.56 13.84
C GLN A 236 -14.50 -2.39 13.88
N LEU A 237 -15.65 -1.79 13.52
CA LEU A 237 -16.94 -2.48 13.44
C LEU A 237 -16.94 -3.58 12.37
N ALA A 238 -16.28 -3.34 11.23
CA ALA A 238 -16.05 -4.35 10.19
C ALA A 238 -14.99 -5.41 10.57
N GLY A 239 -14.36 -5.28 11.74
CA GLY A 239 -13.41 -6.23 12.31
C GLY A 239 -11.94 -5.97 11.97
N TRP A 240 -11.62 -4.85 11.32
CA TRP A 240 -10.25 -4.46 11.03
C TRP A 240 -9.52 -3.99 12.29
N ALA A 241 -8.24 -4.34 12.40
CA ALA A 241 -7.35 -3.82 13.44
C ALA A 241 -6.81 -2.45 12.98
N THR A 242 -7.49 -1.39 13.39
CA THR A 242 -7.17 0.01 12.99
C THR A 242 -6.20 0.70 13.95
N ASP A 243 -5.50 -0.05 14.80
CA ASP A 243 -4.53 0.49 15.77
C ASP A 243 -3.26 1.01 15.10
N GLY A 244 -3.01 0.61 13.86
CA GLY A 244 -1.95 1.18 13.05
C GLY A 244 -1.64 0.43 11.76
N LEU A 245 -0.76 1.03 10.98
CA LEU A 245 -0.28 0.46 9.72
C LEU A 245 0.96 -0.43 9.96
N ILE A 246 0.88 -1.69 9.54
CA ILE A 246 2.03 -2.61 9.52
C ILE A 246 2.86 -2.29 8.28
N THR A 247 3.87 -1.44 8.47
CA THR A 247 4.82 -1.08 7.44
C THR A 247 6.20 -0.85 8.06
N ARG A 248 7.24 -1.00 7.25
CA ARG A 248 8.61 -0.61 7.62
C ARG A 248 8.94 0.70 6.90
N PRO A 249 8.71 1.86 7.54
CA PRO A 249 9.09 3.13 6.93
C PRO A 249 10.61 3.22 6.77
N LEU A 250 11.07 4.08 5.87
CA LEU A 250 12.48 4.41 5.75
C LEU A 250 12.99 5.03 7.07
N PRO A 251 14.30 4.91 7.36
CA PRO A 251 14.86 5.31 8.66
C PRO A 251 14.80 6.83 8.92
N ASN A 252 14.45 7.65 7.93
CA ASN A 252 14.43 9.09 8.10
C ASN A 252 13.15 9.52 8.83
N ARG A 253 13.33 10.09 10.02
CA ARG A 253 12.29 10.79 10.77
C ARG A 253 12.78 12.19 11.09
N ILE A 254 11.89 13.18 11.07
CA ILE A 254 12.22 14.56 11.44
C ILE A 254 12.02 14.76 12.93
N ARG A 255 13.04 15.32 13.60
CA ARG A 255 12.91 15.87 14.94
C ARG A 255 12.66 17.37 14.84
N LEU A 256 11.46 17.81 15.21
CA LEU A 256 11.15 19.23 15.39
C LEU A 256 11.59 19.61 16.80
N GLY A 257 12.83 20.09 16.93
CA GLY A 257 13.41 20.37 18.24
C GLY A 257 14.87 20.81 18.17
N CYS A 258 15.09 22.02 17.65
CA CYS A 258 16.08 22.94 18.21
C CYS A 258 15.56 24.36 17.97
N ALA A 259 14.89 24.93 18.96
CA ALA A 259 14.85 26.38 19.07
C ALA A 259 16.31 26.82 19.19
N SER A 260 16.71 27.74 18.32
CA SER A 260 17.93 28.50 18.47
C SER A 260 18.02 29.13 19.86
N SER A 261 18.86 28.56 20.71
CA SER A 261 19.53 29.27 21.80
C SER A 261 20.99 28.83 21.78
N ASP A 262 21.73 29.45 20.87
CA ASP A 262 22.84 30.35 21.22
C ASP A 262 23.99 30.24 20.21
N VAL A 263 24.14 31.32 19.43
CA VAL A 263 25.40 31.76 18.87
C VAL A 263 25.96 32.77 19.88
N GLU A 264 27.16 32.54 20.42
CA GLU A 264 28.28 33.49 20.43
C GLU A 264 29.46 32.98 21.29
N CYS A 265 30.65 33.05 20.67
CA CYS A 265 32.02 32.89 21.19
C CYS A 265 32.54 31.50 21.58
#